data_AF-A0A923TDP7-F1
#
_entry.id   AF-A0A923TDP7-F1
#
_cell.length_a   1.000
_cell.length_b   1.000
_cell.length_c   1.000
_cell.angle_alpha   90.00
_cell.angle_beta   90.00
_cell.angle_gamma   90.00
#
_symmetry.space_group_name_H-M   'P 1'
#
loop_
_entity.id
_entity.type
_entity.pdbx_description
1 polymer ?
#
loop_
_entity_poly.entity_id
_entity_poly.type
_entity_poly.pdbx_seq_one_letter_code
_entity_poly.pdbx_strand_id
1 'polypeptide(L)'
;MKRPALQARLFLFVLLPLAGLGYLGLSGSLEKWRTYRAYVALDRNSVVLQQIGQSVHELQKERGRSAGFLASQGTGFAAELGDQRTLSDQALARLDTLLRTFEAARFGPAFAAKLRTGLTTLGQLPARCAAIAALTLTANQSAGYYATLIDQLLEVVAMPYLSKDADISRGISGYVNFVQAKEQAA
;
A
#
# COMPACT_ATOMS: atom_id res chain seq x y z
N MET A 1 57.90 -1.84 -38.65
CA MET A 1 56.75 -1.42 -37.82
C MET A 1 56.81 0.10 -37.67
N LYS A 2 55.94 0.86 -38.36
CA LYS A 2 55.94 2.34 -38.32
C LYS A 2 55.43 2.81 -36.95
N ARG A 3 56.26 3.54 -36.19
CA ARG A 3 55.87 4.18 -34.93
C ARG A 3 54.76 5.20 -35.23
N PRO A 4 53.62 5.21 -34.51
CA PRO A 4 52.60 6.23 -34.74
C PRO A 4 53.19 7.62 -34.50
N ALA A 5 52.85 8.58 -35.38
CA ALA A 5 53.30 9.96 -35.27
C ALA A 5 52.94 10.51 -33.87
N LEU A 6 53.82 11.34 -33.29
CA LEU A 6 53.69 11.85 -31.91
C LEU A 6 52.29 12.45 -31.64
N GLN A 7 51.72 13.09 -32.65
CA GLN A 7 50.36 13.65 -32.64
C GLN A 7 49.27 12.59 -32.40
N ALA A 8 49.36 11.43 -33.06
CA ALA A 8 48.40 10.33 -32.88
C ALA A 8 48.48 9.71 -31.47
N ARG A 9 49.68 9.66 -30.87
CA ARG A 9 49.85 9.24 -29.47
C ARG A 9 49.18 10.22 -28.51
N LEU A 10 49.39 11.53 -28.71
CA LEU A 10 48.76 12.59 -27.92
C LEU A 10 47.22 12.55 -28.03
N PHE A 11 46.69 12.39 -29.25
CA PHE A 11 45.25 12.25 -29.45
C PHE A 11 44.69 11.03 -28.72
N LEU A 12 45.35 9.86 -28.79
CA LEU A 12 44.89 8.65 -28.11
C LEU A 12 44.83 8.81 -26.58
N PHE A 13 45.82 9.50 -25.99
CA PHE A 13 45.88 9.78 -24.55
C PHE A 13 44.75 10.70 -24.07
N VAL A 14 44.22 11.56 -24.93
CA VAL A 14 43.12 12.47 -24.61
C VAL A 14 41.75 11.84 -24.92
N LEU A 15 41.66 11.07 -26.01
CA LEU A 15 40.41 10.49 -26.48
C LEU A 15 39.91 9.34 -25.57
N LEU A 16 40.84 8.57 -25.00
CA LEU A 16 40.52 7.47 -24.09
C LEU A 16 39.84 7.93 -22.78
N PRO A 17 40.37 8.91 -22.01
CA PRO A 17 39.69 9.43 -20.83
C PRO A 17 38.38 10.16 -21.17
N LEU A 18 38.31 10.87 -22.31
CA LEU A 18 37.07 11.52 -22.76
C LEU A 18 35.98 10.49 -23.11
N ALA A 19 36.33 9.39 -23.77
CA ALA A 19 35.40 8.30 -24.06
C ALA A 19 34.92 7.61 -22.77
N GLY A 20 35.82 7.40 -21.79
CA GLY A 20 35.46 6.87 -20.48
C GLY A 20 34.49 7.77 -19.72
N LEU A 21 34.75 9.08 -19.68
CA LEU A 21 33.85 10.06 -19.07
C LEU A 21 32.51 10.15 -19.80
N GLY A 22 32.52 10.08 -21.14
CA GLY A 22 31.32 10.04 -21.96
C GLY A 22 30.48 8.80 -21.67
N TYR A 23 31.10 7.62 -21.59
CA TYR A 23 30.44 6.37 -21.24
C TYR A 23 29.82 6.41 -19.83
N LEU A 24 30.58 6.86 -18.82
CA LEU A 24 30.10 6.99 -17.44
C LEU A 24 28.97 8.03 -17.32
N GLY A 25 29.06 9.13 -18.07
CA GLY A 25 28.02 10.15 -18.13
C GLY A 25 26.74 9.65 -18.79
N LEU A 26 26.85 8.88 -19.88
CA LEU A 26 25.70 8.29 -20.56
C LEU A 26 25.05 7.18 -19.74
N SER A 27 25.85 6.26 -19.18
CA SER A 27 25.36 5.16 -18.35
C SER A 27 24.68 5.70 -17.08
N GLY A 28 25.32 6.66 -16.41
CA GLY A 28 24.76 7.33 -15.23
C GLY A 28 23.51 8.14 -15.56
N SER A 29 23.43 8.75 -16.75
CA SER A 29 22.22 9.44 -17.20
C SER A 29 21.09 8.45 -17.48
N LEU A 30 21.35 7.36 -18.21
CA LEU A 30 20.33 6.36 -18.51
C LEU A 30 19.80 5.66 -17.24
N GLU A 31 20.66 5.39 -16.26
CA GLU A 31 20.26 4.88 -14.95
C GLU A 31 19.46 5.91 -14.14
N LYS A 32 19.86 7.19 -14.14
CA LYS A 32 19.09 8.26 -13.49
C LYS A 32 17.74 8.49 -14.13
N TRP A 33 17.63 8.39 -15.46
CA TRP A 33 16.37 8.51 -16.19
C TRP A 33 15.43 7.32 -15.94
N ARG A 34 15.97 6.09 -15.86
CA ARG A 34 15.21 4.89 -15.46
C ARG A 34 14.75 4.98 -14.00
N THR A 35 15.61 5.48 -13.13
CA THR A 35 15.32 5.69 -11.70
C THR A 35 14.29 6.78 -11.49
N TYR A 36 14.41 7.93 -12.18
CA TYR A 36 13.44 9.02 -12.14
C TYR A 36 12.05 8.60 -12.64
N ARG A 37 11.96 7.84 -13.74
CA ARG A 37 10.68 7.26 -14.20
C ARG A 37 10.09 6.25 -13.20
N ALA A 38 10.94 5.50 -12.49
CA ALA A 38 10.49 4.64 -11.39
C ALA A 38 10.01 5.45 -10.17
N TYR A 39 10.65 6.58 -9.84
CA TYR A 39 10.23 7.51 -8.79
C TYR A 39 8.89 8.19 -9.08
N VAL A 40 8.67 8.66 -10.32
CA VAL A 40 7.38 9.29 -10.72
C VAL A 40 6.25 8.26 -10.75
N ALA A 41 6.53 7.00 -11.12
CA ALA A 41 5.56 5.92 -10.98
C ALA A 41 5.30 5.55 -9.50
N LEU A 42 6.31 5.64 -8.62
CA LEU A 42 6.12 5.43 -7.18
C LEU A 42 5.18 6.47 -6.57
N ASP A 43 5.26 7.74 -6.98
CA ASP A 43 4.47 8.85 -6.42
C ASP A 43 2.94 8.60 -6.46
N ARG A 44 2.38 8.19 -7.60
CA ARG A 44 0.94 7.93 -7.74
C ARG A 44 0.48 6.62 -7.07
N ASN A 45 1.38 5.65 -6.95
CA ASN A 45 1.08 4.34 -6.37
C ASN A 45 1.20 4.35 -4.85
N SER A 46 2.13 5.14 -4.31
CA SER A 46 2.25 5.43 -2.87
C SER A 46 0.97 6.04 -2.32
N VAL A 47 0.27 6.88 -3.09
CA VAL A 47 -1.02 7.47 -2.69
C VAL A 47 -2.10 6.40 -2.49
N VAL A 48 -2.19 5.40 -3.37
CA VAL A 48 -3.15 4.28 -3.23
C VAL A 48 -2.84 3.47 -1.98
N LEU A 49 -1.57 3.11 -1.76
CA LEU A 49 -1.16 2.31 -0.60
C LEU A 49 -1.35 3.06 0.72
N GLN A 50 -0.99 4.34 0.75
CA GLN A 50 -1.26 5.21 1.88
C GLN A 50 -2.76 5.28 2.17
N GLN A 51 -3.58 5.40 1.12
CA GLN A 51 -5.03 5.41 1.30
C GLN A 51 -5.57 4.05 1.77
N ILE A 52 -5.02 2.91 1.33
CA ILE A 52 -5.36 1.59 1.89
C ILE A 52 -5.01 1.55 3.38
N GLY A 53 -3.85 2.04 3.78
CA GLY A 53 -3.44 2.13 5.20
C GLY A 53 -4.39 3.00 6.04
N GLN A 54 -4.80 4.16 5.51
CA GLN A 54 -5.81 5.03 6.12
C GLN A 54 -7.16 4.31 6.28
N SER A 55 -7.62 3.62 5.24
CA SER A 55 -8.85 2.83 5.29
C SER A 55 -8.77 1.70 6.33
N VAL A 56 -7.63 1.00 6.42
CA VAL A 56 -7.39 -0.01 7.46
C VAL A 56 -7.49 0.59 8.85
N HIS A 57 -6.91 1.77 9.08
CA HIS A 57 -6.98 2.45 10.37
C HIS A 57 -8.42 2.79 10.79
N GLU A 58 -9.23 3.30 9.86
CA GLU A 58 -10.65 3.57 10.13
C GLU A 58 -11.45 2.27 10.39
N LEU A 59 -11.20 1.21 9.61
CA LEU A 59 -11.85 -0.09 9.80
C LEU A 59 -11.49 -0.76 11.13
N GLN A 60 -10.26 -0.60 11.62
CA GLN A 60 -9.88 -1.09 12.96
C GLN A 60 -10.65 -0.39 14.07
N LYS A 61 -10.80 0.93 13.96
CA LYS A 61 -11.60 1.74 14.89
C LYS A 61 -13.06 1.35 14.84
N GLU A 62 -13.61 1.09 13.65
CA GLU A 62 -14.99 0.63 13.48
C GLU A 62 -15.21 -0.76 14.05
N ARG A 63 -14.26 -1.69 13.87
CA ARG A 63 -14.29 -3.02 14.50
C ARG A 63 -14.42 -2.92 16.01
N GLY A 64 -13.56 -2.12 16.65
CA GLY A 64 -13.56 -1.95 18.11
C GLY A 64 -14.88 -1.40 18.64
N ARG A 65 -15.42 -0.37 17.97
CA ARG A 65 -16.72 0.22 18.36
C ARG A 65 -17.90 -0.70 18.06
N SER A 66 -17.85 -1.46 16.97
CA SER A 66 -18.85 -2.49 16.65
C SER A 66 -18.87 -3.58 17.71
N ALA A 67 -17.71 -4.00 18.22
CA ALA A 67 -17.62 -4.96 19.31
C ALA A 67 -18.25 -4.42 20.61
N GLY A 68 -17.96 -3.16 20.97
CA GLY A 68 -18.59 -2.49 22.13
C GLY A 68 -20.10 -2.34 22.00
N PHE A 69 -20.57 -1.95 20.81
CA PHE A 69 -22.00 -1.87 20.50
C PHE A 69 -22.70 -3.22 20.64
N LEU A 70 -22.13 -4.28 20.06
CA LEU A 70 -22.69 -5.63 20.16
C LEU A 70 -22.63 -6.20 21.59
N ALA A 71 -21.53 -5.99 22.31
CA ALA A 71 -21.38 -6.44 23.70
C ALA A 71 -22.38 -5.78 24.64
N SER A 72 -22.74 -4.52 24.36
CA SER A 72 -23.76 -3.77 25.10
C SER A 72 -25.19 -4.00 24.59
N GLN A 73 -25.43 -4.95 23.68
CA GLN A 73 -26.74 -5.19 23.06
C GLN A 73 -27.34 -3.91 22.44
N GLY A 74 -26.48 -3.08 21.86
CA GLY A 74 -26.86 -1.83 21.20
C GLY A 74 -27.06 -0.63 22.13
N THR A 75 -26.88 -0.78 23.45
CA THR A 75 -27.14 0.30 24.42
C THR A 75 -25.95 1.25 24.62
N GLY A 76 -24.73 0.77 24.38
CA GLY A 76 -23.49 1.55 24.45
C GLY A 76 -22.83 1.69 23.09
N PHE A 77 -21.96 2.70 22.94
CA PHE A 77 -21.16 2.94 21.73
C PHE A 77 -21.95 3.26 20.45
N ALA A 78 -23.27 3.46 20.53
CA ALA A 78 -24.11 3.69 19.36
C ALA A 78 -23.75 4.99 18.62
N ALA A 79 -23.56 6.09 19.36
CA ALA A 79 -23.17 7.38 18.81
C ALA A 79 -21.75 7.31 18.21
N GLU A 80 -20.81 6.78 18.97
CA GLU A 80 -19.41 6.65 18.56
C GLU A 80 -19.25 5.74 17.34
N LEU A 81 -20.06 4.68 17.24
CA LEU A 81 -20.08 3.79 16.07
C LEU A 81 -20.65 4.51 14.84
N GLY A 82 -21.69 5.32 15.00
CA GLY A 82 -22.23 6.16 13.91
C GLY A 82 -21.21 7.16 13.38
N ASP A 83 -20.53 7.88 14.27
CA ASP A 83 -19.48 8.83 13.92
C ASP A 83 -18.31 8.13 13.22
N GLN A 84 -17.89 6.97 13.73
CA GLN A 84 -16.80 6.21 13.13
C GLN A 84 -17.16 5.66 11.75
N ARG A 85 -18.40 5.20 11.53
CA ARG A 85 -18.87 4.74 10.21
C ARG A 85 -18.75 5.83 9.17
N THR A 86 -19.11 7.05 9.53
CA THR A 86 -18.95 8.21 8.64
C THR A 86 -17.50 8.41 8.24
N LEU A 87 -16.54 8.26 9.17
CA LEU A 87 -15.12 8.37 8.88
C LEU A 87 -14.60 7.22 8.01
N SER A 88 -15.03 5.99 8.29
CA SER A 88 -14.73 4.81 7.47
C SER A 88 -15.23 4.99 6.03
N ASP A 89 -16.49 5.38 5.86
CA ASP A 89 -17.11 5.58 4.55
C ASP A 89 -16.36 6.66 3.75
N GLN A 90 -15.95 7.75 4.38
CA GLN A 90 -15.13 8.78 3.74
C GLN A 90 -13.76 8.25 3.28
N ALA A 91 -13.09 7.44 4.11
CA ALA A 91 -11.80 6.84 3.75
C ALA A 91 -11.96 5.83 2.61
N LEU A 92 -13.02 5.02 2.63
CA LEU A 92 -13.33 4.04 1.60
C LEU A 92 -13.75 4.70 0.28
N ALA A 93 -14.50 5.80 0.31
CA ALA A 93 -14.85 6.56 -0.89
C ALA A 93 -13.62 7.18 -1.57
N ARG A 94 -12.67 7.71 -0.77
CA ARG A 94 -11.37 8.17 -1.29
C ARG A 94 -10.58 7.02 -1.92
N LEU A 95 -10.57 5.85 -1.28
CA LEU A 95 -9.91 4.66 -1.82
C LEU A 95 -10.54 4.21 -3.15
N ASP A 96 -11.88 4.13 -3.22
CA ASP A 96 -12.61 3.79 -4.46
C ASP A 96 -12.23 4.74 -5.61
N THR A 97 -12.19 6.05 -5.32
CA THR A 97 -11.84 7.07 -6.32
C THR A 97 -10.44 6.84 -6.89
N LEU A 98 -9.45 6.55 -6.03
CA LEU A 98 -8.09 6.29 -6.46
C LEU A 98 -8.00 4.99 -7.27
N LEU A 99 -8.70 3.95 -6.84
CA LEU A 99 -8.69 2.62 -7.47
C LEU A 99 -9.26 2.63 -8.90
N ARG A 100 -10.17 3.55 -9.23
CA ARG A 100 -10.72 3.69 -10.60
C ARG A 100 -9.67 3.95 -11.67
N THR A 101 -8.56 4.57 -11.31
CA THR A 101 -7.46 4.88 -12.23
C THR A 101 -6.20 4.04 -11.97
N PHE A 102 -6.29 3.10 -11.03
CA PHE A 102 -5.15 2.31 -10.60
C PHE A 102 -5.01 1.03 -11.42
N GLU A 103 -3.88 0.91 -12.12
CA GLU A 103 -3.59 -0.24 -12.98
C GLU A 103 -2.91 -1.38 -12.21
N ALA A 104 -3.69 -2.09 -11.38
CA ALA A 104 -3.18 -3.17 -10.52
C ALA A 104 -2.40 -4.27 -11.28
N ALA A 105 -2.72 -4.52 -12.56
CA ALA A 105 -2.04 -5.49 -13.40
C ALA A 105 -0.54 -5.20 -13.60
N ARG A 106 -0.10 -3.94 -13.46
CA ARG A 106 1.31 -3.54 -13.63
C ARG A 106 2.22 -4.04 -12.52
N PHE A 107 1.64 -4.47 -11.41
CA PHE A 107 2.36 -5.05 -10.26
C PHE A 107 2.39 -6.58 -10.28
N GLY A 108 1.89 -7.18 -11.36
CA GLY A 108 1.85 -8.62 -11.55
C GLY A 108 0.58 -9.29 -11.01
N PRO A 109 0.35 -10.54 -11.44
CA PRO A 109 -0.89 -11.26 -11.17
C PRO A 109 -1.14 -11.52 -9.68
N ALA A 110 -0.08 -11.74 -8.89
CA ALA A 110 -0.19 -12.00 -7.45
C ALA A 110 -0.73 -10.77 -6.68
N PHE A 111 -0.22 -9.58 -7.00
CA PHE A 111 -0.69 -8.33 -6.39
C PHE A 111 -2.14 -8.05 -6.78
N ALA A 112 -2.47 -8.13 -8.08
CA ALA A 112 -3.83 -7.92 -8.57
C ALA A 112 -4.82 -8.91 -7.93
N ALA A 113 -4.42 -10.17 -7.73
CA ALA A 113 -5.25 -11.17 -7.06
C ALA A 113 -5.51 -10.81 -5.59
N LYS A 114 -4.48 -10.42 -4.81
CA LYS A 114 -4.63 -10.01 -3.42
C LYS A 114 -5.52 -8.78 -3.26
N LEU A 115 -5.29 -7.76 -4.08
CA LEU A 115 -6.13 -6.56 -4.08
C LEU A 115 -7.59 -6.90 -4.38
N ARG A 116 -7.84 -7.72 -5.41
CA ARG A 116 -9.19 -8.16 -5.75
C ARG A 116 -9.86 -8.92 -4.59
N THR A 117 -9.14 -9.79 -3.90
CA THR A 117 -9.66 -10.52 -2.74
C THR A 117 -10.08 -9.55 -1.62
N GLY A 118 -9.21 -8.60 -1.26
CA GLY A 118 -9.54 -7.56 -0.27
C GLY A 118 -10.75 -6.71 -0.67
N LEU A 119 -10.81 -6.28 -1.93
CA LEU A 119 -11.95 -5.49 -2.45
C LEU A 119 -13.25 -6.29 -2.49
N THR A 120 -13.19 -7.59 -2.76
CA THR A 120 -14.38 -8.46 -2.74
C THR A 120 -14.96 -8.57 -1.34
N THR A 121 -14.09 -8.78 -0.34
CA THR A 121 -14.49 -8.79 1.07
C THR A 121 -15.02 -7.43 1.52
N LEU A 122 -14.35 -6.34 1.11
CA LEU A 122 -14.76 -4.97 1.39
C LEU A 122 -16.16 -4.66 0.84
N GLY A 123 -16.49 -5.18 -0.35
CA GLY A 123 -17.82 -5.02 -0.94
C GLY A 123 -18.97 -5.59 -0.11
N GLN A 124 -18.67 -6.48 0.86
CA GLN A 124 -19.66 -7.03 1.79
C GLN A 124 -19.88 -6.16 3.04
N LEU A 125 -19.05 -5.13 3.25
CA LEU A 125 -19.06 -4.31 4.47
C LEU A 125 -20.43 -3.66 4.74
N PRO A 126 -21.14 -3.07 3.75
CA PRO A 126 -22.45 -2.45 4.02
C PRO A 126 -23.47 -3.43 4.60
N ALA A 127 -23.52 -4.66 4.06
CA ALA A 127 -24.41 -5.71 4.55
C ALA A 127 -24.05 -6.14 5.98
N ARG A 128 -22.75 -6.23 6.30
CA ARG A 128 -22.27 -6.52 7.65
C ARG A 128 -22.63 -5.39 8.62
N CYS A 129 -22.47 -4.13 8.22
CA CYS A 129 -22.83 -2.98 9.05
C CYS A 129 -24.33 -2.93 9.37
N ALA A 130 -25.18 -3.27 8.40
CA ALA A 130 -26.62 -3.41 8.59
C ALA A 130 -26.95 -4.54 9.59
N ALA A 131 -26.32 -5.70 9.45
CA ALA A 131 -26.49 -6.82 10.38
C ALA A 131 -26.03 -6.49 11.81
N ILE A 132 -24.92 -5.74 11.96
CA ILE A 132 -24.45 -5.22 13.26
C ILE A 132 -25.48 -4.28 13.86
N ALA A 133 -26.02 -3.33 13.07
CA ALA A 133 -27.02 -2.37 13.55
C ALA A 133 -28.32 -3.06 13.99
N ALA A 134 -28.71 -4.14 13.30
CA ALA A 134 -29.87 -4.95 13.62
C ALA A 134 -29.62 -5.97 14.74
N LEU A 135 -28.40 -6.02 15.32
CA LEU A 135 -27.97 -7.00 16.32
C LEU A 135 -28.15 -8.46 15.87
N THR A 136 -28.19 -8.72 14.56
CA THR A 136 -28.34 -10.07 14.00
C THR A 136 -27.01 -10.80 13.84
N LEU A 137 -25.89 -10.07 13.98
CA LEU A 137 -24.54 -10.58 13.88
C LEU A 137 -23.89 -10.58 15.26
N THR A 138 -23.24 -11.68 15.65
CA THR A 138 -22.59 -11.73 16.98
C THR A 138 -21.30 -10.92 17.01
N ALA A 139 -20.85 -10.52 18.22
CA ALA A 139 -19.58 -9.81 18.39
C ALA A 139 -18.40 -10.57 17.76
N ASN A 140 -18.33 -11.90 17.94
CA ASN A 140 -17.28 -12.73 17.38
C ASN A 140 -17.34 -12.80 15.84
N GLN A 141 -18.54 -12.92 15.26
CA GLN A 141 -18.71 -12.92 13.80
C GLN A 141 -18.30 -11.58 13.19
N SER A 142 -18.63 -10.47 13.87
CA SER A 142 -18.26 -9.12 13.45
C SER A 142 -16.75 -8.93 13.50
N ALA A 143 -16.15 -9.29 14.64
CA ALA A 143 -14.71 -9.18 14.86
C ALA A 143 -13.91 -10.00 13.85
N GLY A 144 -14.35 -11.23 13.54
CA GLY A 144 -13.70 -12.10 12.55
C GLY A 144 -13.81 -11.59 11.11
N TYR A 145 -14.95 -11.02 10.73
CA TYR A 145 -15.12 -10.37 9.43
C TYR A 145 -14.14 -9.20 9.26
N TYR A 146 -14.12 -8.27 10.22
CA TYR A 146 -13.21 -7.14 10.16
C TYR A 146 -11.74 -7.54 10.18
N ALA A 147 -11.36 -8.52 11.02
CA ALA A 147 -9.99 -9.03 11.05
C ALA A 147 -9.55 -9.57 9.68
N THR A 148 -10.40 -10.40 9.06
CA THR A 148 -10.14 -10.94 7.71
C THR A 148 -10.00 -9.83 6.67
N LEU A 149 -10.89 -8.84 6.69
CA LEU A 149 -10.84 -7.70 5.77
C LEU A 149 -9.54 -6.90 5.96
N ILE A 150 -9.20 -6.57 7.21
CA ILE A 150 -8.00 -5.80 7.56
C ILE A 150 -6.74 -6.55 7.11
N ASP A 151 -6.64 -7.85 7.39
CA ASP A 151 -5.49 -8.66 7.00
C ASP A 151 -5.31 -8.69 5.49
N GLN A 152 -6.39 -8.91 4.73
CA GLN A 152 -6.34 -8.91 3.27
C GLN A 152 -5.88 -7.57 2.69
N LEU A 153 -6.31 -6.45 3.28
CA LEU A 153 -5.86 -5.12 2.87
C LEU A 153 -4.39 -4.87 3.25
N LEU A 154 -3.97 -5.33 4.44
CA LEU A 154 -2.59 -5.23 4.89
C LEU A 154 -1.62 -6.06 4.05
N GLU A 155 -2.03 -7.24 3.60
CA GLU A 155 -1.23 -8.06 2.68
C GLU A 155 -0.90 -7.36 1.36
N VAL A 156 -1.80 -6.50 0.87
CA VAL A 156 -1.56 -5.68 -0.33
C VAL A 156 -0.48 -4.64 -0.06
N VAL A 157 -0.55 -4.00 1.12
CA VAL A 157 0.37 -2.93 1.52
C VAL A 157 1.75 -3.48 1.91
N ALA A 158 1.81 -4.71 2.43
CA ALA A 158 3.05 -5.37 2.84
C ALA A 158 3.89 -5.94 1.67
N MET A 159 3.42 -5.87 0.42
CA MET A 159 4.17 -6.44 -0.71
C MET A 159 5.46 -5.64 -1.01
N PRO A 160 6.64 -6.28 -0.98
CA PRO A 160 7.95 -5.62 -1.10
C PRO A 160 8.23 -5.01 -2.48
N TYR A 161 7.42 -5.33 -3.50
CA TYR A 161 7.61 -4.85 -4.86
C TYR A 161 7.06 -3.43 -5.11
N LEU A 162 6.43 -2.80 -4.11
CA LEU A 162 5.76 -1.50 -4.30
C LEU A 162 6.40 -0.30 -3.58
N SER A 163 7.25 -0.50 -2.58
CA SER A 163 7.98 0.61 -1.92
C SER A 163 9.48 0.37 -2.02
N LYS A 164 10.17 1.19 -2.83
CA LYS A 164 11.64 1.32 -2.73
C LYS A 164 12.06 2.13 -1.50
N ASP A 165 11.10 2.71 -0.79
CA ASP A 165 11.34 3.46 0.42
C ASP A 165 11.35 2.50 1.62
N ALA A 166 12.56 2.23 2.10
CA ALA A 166 12.81 1.31 3.20
C ALA A 166 12.13 1.78 4.49
N ASP A 167 11.88 3.08 4.67
CA ASP A 167 11.22 3.62 5.87
C ASP A 167 9.72 3.33 5.87
N ILE A 168 9.06 3.45 4.71
CA ILE A 168 7.63 3.15 4.56
C ILE A 168 7.39 1.64 4.68
N SER A 169 8.22 0.80 4.04
CA SER A 169 8.13 -0.66 4.21
C SER A 169 8.38 -1.08 5.65
N ARG A 170 9.33 -0.46 6.36
CA ARG A 170 9.57 -0.74 7.79
C ARG A 170 8.40 -0.28 8.67
N GLY A 171 7.80 0.88 8.37
CA GLY A 171 6.61 1.37 9.06
C GLY A 171 5.40 0.45 8.86
N ILE A 172 5.19 -0.03 7.62
CA ILE A 172 4.13 -0.99 7.28
C ILE A 172 4.38 -2.33 7.97
N SER A 173 5.59 -2.90 7.89
CA SER A 173 5.89 -4.17 8.56
C SER A 173 5.78 -4.04 10.08
N GLY A 174 6.23 -2.92 10.66
CA GLY A 174 6.05 -2.62 12.08
C GLY A 174 4.57 -2.53 12.47
N TYR A 175 3.76 -1.88 11.63
CA TYR A 175 2.31 -1.77 11.83
C TYR A 175 1.60 -3.12 11.68
N VAL A 176 1.92 -3.91 10.64
CA VAL A 176 1.37 -5.25 10.42
C VAL A 176 1.72 -6.16 11.60
N ASN A 177 2.99 -6.17 12.03
CA ASN A 177 3.42 -6.96 13.17
C ASN A 177 2.74 -6.51 14.46
N PHE A 178 2.56 -5.21 14.67
CA PHE A 178 1.83 -4.68 15.83
C PHE A 178 0.35 -5.07 15.81
N VAL A 179 -0.31 -4.97 14.65
CA VAL A 179 -1.72 -5.36 14.47
C VAL A 179 -1.86 -6.86 14.70
N GLN A 180 -1.03 -7.70 14.08
CA GLN A 180 -1.04 -9.15 14.32
C GLN A 180 -0.75 -9.52 15.77
N ALA A 181 0.20 -8.84 16.43
CA ALA A 181 0.47 -9.06 17.84
C ALA A 181 -0.72 -8.67 18.73
N LYS A 182 -1.46 -7.62 18.38
CA LYS A 182 -2.72 -7.28 19.05
C LYS A 182 -3.81 -8.32 18.82
N GLU A 183 -3.92 -8.88 17.62
CA GLU A 183 -4.89 -9.94 17.31
C GLU A 183 -4.59 -11.25 18.06
N GLN A 184 -3.31 -11.59 18.26
CA GLN A 184 -2.92 -12.81 18.98
C GLN A 184 -3.05 -12.68 20.50
N ALA A 185 -3.06 -11.45 21.03
CA ALA A 185 -3.14 -11.18 22.46
C ALA A 185 -4.58 -10.94 22.96
N ALA A 186 -5.57 -10.85 22.07
CA ALA A 186 -6.99 -10.68 22.37
C ALA A 186 -7.75 -12.01 22.29
#